data_AF-A0A6P1A339-F1
#
_entry.id   AF-A0A6P1A339-F1
#
_cell.length_a   1.000
_cell.length_b   1.000
_cell.length_c   1.000
_cell.angle_alpha   90.00
_cell.angle_beta   90.00
_cell.angle_gamma   90.00
#
_symmetry.space_group_name_H-M   'P 1'
#
loop_
_entity.id
_entity.type
_entity.pdbx_description
1 polymer ?
#
loop_
_entity_poly.entity_id
_entity_poly.type
_entity_poly.pdbx_seq_one_letter_code
_entity_poly.pdbx_strand_id
1 'polypeptide(L)'
;MSYEPSPNQSLGPLSIGNVVNVGLRIYRDHFKLYYRLAFIGYLWLLVPIYGWAKFSAMFGLISRLAFKEIIERPETVNEARRHVNPRMWSFFRAGILVSLITFLVSLITLGAAILVVFIISFVIGILIGVLGLIFGNSITLLDNLNTLPENSIAMTIIGLLVVIILMIVFFFGLSWFISRLLIYEIPLAIEENSIGARAAIGRSWKLTQGFILRIQGIVVVGFLIS
;
A
#
# COMPACT_ATOMS: atom_id res chain seq x y z
N MET A 1 23.99 33.84 17.54
CA MET A 1 23.33 33.91 16.22
C MET A 1 21.95 33.31 16.38
N SER A 2 20.96 34.18 16.59
CA SER A 2 19.55 33.81 16.74
C SER A 2 19.00 33.41 15.39
N TYR A 3 18.63 32.13 15.24
CA TYR A 3 17.84 31.67 14.11
C TYR A 3 16.43 32.27 14.26
N GLU A 4 16.15 33.34 13.51
CA GLU A 4 14.77 33.78 13.28
C GLU A 4 14.13 32.83 12.25
N PRO A 5 13.04 32.13 12.60
CA PRO A 5 12.34 31.30 11.64
C PRO A 5 11.58 32.20 10.67
N SER A 6 11.82 32.00 9.37
CA SER A 6 11.18 32.77 8.29
C SER A 6 9.65 32.57 8.32
N PRO A 7 8.82 33.63 8.27
CA PRO A 7 7.38 33.54 8.57
C PRO A 7 6.48 32.95 7.46
N ASN A 8 7.05 32.26 6.46
CA ASN A 8 6.40 32.15 5.15
C ASN A 8 6.37 30.72 4.56
N GLN A 9 6.50 29.65 5.36
CA GLN A 9 6.14 28.32 4.85
C GLN A 9 4.61 28.16 4.85
N SER A 10 3.94 28.93 3.98
CA SER A 10 2.68 28.45 3.42
C SER A 10 2.97 27.04 2.92
N LEU A 11 2.24 26.04 3.42
CA LEU A 11 2.22 24.68 2.87
C LEU A 11 2.05 24.83 1.35
N GLY A 12 3.17 24.83 0.62
CA GLY A 12 3.17 25.02 -0.82
C GLY A 12 2.27 23.97 -1.46
N PRO A 13 1.82 24.15 -2.71
CA PRO A 13 0.93 23.19 -3.36
C PRO A 13 1.44 21.79 -3.08
N LEU A 14 0.59 20.94 -2.49
CA LEU A 14 0.86 19.57 -2.04
C LEU A 14 1.38 18.74 -3.23
N SER A 15 2.65 18.96 -3.55
CA SER A 15 3.39 18.40 -4.66
C SER A 15 4.23 17.26 -4.12
N ILE A 16 4.29 16.18 -4.89
CA ILE A 16 5.00 14.95 -4.53
C ILE A 16 6.44 15.27 -4.10
N GLY A 17 7.13 16.14 -4.85
CA GLY A 17 8.51 16.54 -4.55
C GLY A 17 8.67 17.30 -3.23
N ASN A 18 7.74 18.21 -2.89
CA ASN A 18 7.79 18.94 -1.63
C ASN A 18 7.59 18.02 -0.43
N VAL A 19 6.63 17.09 -0.53
CA VAL A 19 6.34 16.14 0.56
C VAL A 19 7.52 15.20 0.79
N VAL A 20 8.12 14.65 -0.27
CA VAL A 20 9.31 13.79 -0.17
C VAL A 20 10.50 14.55 0.41
N ASN A 21 10.74 15.79 -0.03
CA ASN A 21 11.87 16.58 0.45
C ASN A 21 11.72 16.98 1.93
N VAL A 22 10.50 17.33 2.37
CA VAL A 22 10.19 17.58 3.79
C VAL A 22 10.37 16.30 4.62
N GLY A 23 9.89 15.16 4.12
CA GLY A 23 10.07 13.86 4.78
C GLY A 23 11.55 13.47 4.91
N LEU A 24 12.34 13.63 3.85
CA LEU A 24 13.77 13.38 3.85
C LEU A 24 14.53 14.32 4.77
N ARG A 25 14.15 15.60 4.82
CA ARG A 25 14.75 16.58 5.74
C ARG A 25 14.55 16.16 7.19
N ILE A 26 13.32 15.85 7.59
CA ILE A 26 12.99 15.39 8.95
C ILE A 26 13.74 14.10 9.29
N TYR A 27 13.74 13.13 8.37
CA TYR A 27 14.46 11.87 8.57
C TYR A 27 15.96 12.10 8.75
N ARG A 28 16.57 12.98 7.95
CA ARG A 28 17.99 13.30 8.02
C ARG A 28 18.34 14.04 9.31
N ASP A 29 17.54 15.02 9.69
CA ASP A 29 17.79 15.87 10.86
C ASP A 29 17.75 15.05 12.17
N HIS A 30 16.93 13.98 12.21
CA HIS A 30 16.81 13.06 13.35
C HIS A 30 17.22 11.61 13.04
N PHE A 31 18.13 11.40 12.07
CA PHE A 31 18.47 10.08 11.52
C PHE A 31 18.81 9.03 12.57
N LYS A 32 19.70 9.37 13.50
CA LYS A 32 20.19 8.43 14.53
C LYS A 32 19.09 7.95 15.46
N LEU A 33 18.12 8.83 15.75
CA LEU A 33 17.00 8.53 16.62
C LEU A 33 15.99 7.63 15.89
N TYR A 34 15.55 8.04 14.69
CA TYR A 34 14.58 7.28 13.91
C TYR A 34 15.13 5.91 13.50
N TYR A 35 16.38 5.83 13.04
CA TYR A 35 17.03 4.58 12.67
C TYR A 35 17.13 3.60 13.86
N ARG A 36 17.53 4.08 15.04
CA ARG A 36 17.63 3.23 16.24
C ARG A 36 16.26 2.72 16.69
N LEU A 37 15.24 3.57 16.65
CA LEU A 37 13.86 3.18 16.98
C LEU A 37 13.34 2.12 16.01
N ALA A 38 13.56 2.31 14.71
CA ALA A 38 13.17 1.36 13.67
C ALA A 38 13.90 0.02 13.84
N PHE A 39 15.22 0.05 14.05
CA PHE A 39 16.03 -1.16 14.24
C PHE A 39 15.59 -1.98 15.45
N ILE A 40 15.34 -1.33 16.60
CA ILE A 40 14.79 -1.99 17.78
C ILE A 40 13.39 -2.54 17.47
N GLY A 41 12.59 -1.80 16.70
CA GLY A 41 11.29 -2.25 16.18
C GLY A 41 11.39 -3.58 15.46
N TYR A 42 12.25 -3.65 14.45
CA TYR A 42 12.46 -4.88 13.68
C TYR A 42 12.95 -6.05 14.54
N LEU A 43 13.76 -5.79 15.56
CA LEU A 43 14.18 -6.83 16.52
C LEU A 43 12.99 -7.45 17.27
N TRP A 44 11.96 -6.66 17.59
CA TRP A 44 10.74 -7.18 18.22
C TRP A 44 9.88 -8.02 17.26
N LEU A 45 10.06 -7.92 15.95
CA LEU A 45 9.30 -8.73 14.99
C LEU A 45 9.56 -10.25 15.18
N LEU A 46 10.73 -10.61 15.70
CA LEU A 46 11.12 -11.99 16.02
C LEU A 46 10.30 -12.61 17.16
N VAL A 47 9.70 -11.78 18.04
CA VAL A 47 8.87 -12.25 19.15
C VAL A 47 7.40 -12.28 18.71
N PRO A 48 6.77 -13.46 18.59
CA PRO A 48 5.39 -13.56 18.14
C PRO A 48 4.41 -12.84 19.08
N ILE A 49 3.31 -12.33 18.52
CA ILE A 49 2.20 -11.68 19.22
C ILE A 49 2.59 -10.39 19.95
N TYR A 50 3.36 -10.49 21.05
CA TYR A 50 3.80 -9.34 21.83
C TYR A 50 4.75 -8.44 21.03
N GLY A 51 5.71 -9.04 20.34
CA GLY A 51 6.66 -8.30 19.54
C GLY A 51 6.03 -7.66 18.31
N TRP A 52 5.04 -8.29 17.71
CA TRP A 52 4.23 -7.70 16.63
C TRP A 52 3.43 -6.49 17.11
N ALA A 53 2.77 -6.60 18.27
CA ALA A 53 2.08 -5.49 18.89
C ALA A 53 3.03 -4.31 19.18
N LYS A 54 4.24 -4.63 19.68
CA LYS A 54 5.28 -3.65 20.00
C LYS A 54 5.89 -3.02 18.76
N PHE A 55 6.05 -3.78 17.68
CA PHE A 55 6.46 -3.29 16.37
C PHE A 55 5.46 -2.29 15.81
N SER A 56 4.16 -2.64 15.77
CA SER A 56 3.10 -1.73 15.30
C SER A 56 3.02 -0.46 16.16
N ALA A 57 3.17 -0.58 17.48
CA ALA A 57 3.24 0.58 18.37
C ALA A 57 4.49 1.44 18.12
N MET A 58 5.64 0.84 17.79
CA MET A 58 6.85 1.59 17.45
C MET A 58 6.69 2.39 16.15
N PHE A 59 6.03 1.82 15.14
CA PHE A 59 5.70 2.51 13.89
C PHE A 59 4.75 3.69 14.12
N GLY A 60 3.66 3.49 14.88
CA GLY A 60 2.77 4.58 15.28
C GLY A 60 3.46 5.67 16.09
N LEU A 61 4.44 5.31 16.92
CA LEU A 61 5.26 6.26 17.68
C LEU A 61 6.16 7.12 16.78
N ILE A 62 6.84 6.52 15.80
CA ILE A 62 7.65 7.25 14.82
C ILE A 62 6.76 8.20 14.00
N SER A 63 5.59 7.72 13.57
CA SER A 63 4.62 8.54 12.84
C SER A 63 4.13 9.75 13.66
N ARG A 64 3.84 9.56 14.95
CA ARG A 64 3.46 10.66 15.85
C ARG A 64 4.58 11.68 16.02
N LEU A 65 5.83 11.23 16.21
CA LEU A 65 6.99 12.11 16.34
C LEU A 65 7.16 12.97 15.07
N ALA A 66 7.15 12.34 13.90
CA ALA A 66 7.27 13.05 12.62
C ALA A 66 6.11 14.02 12.38
N PHE A 67 4.87 13.64 12.70
CA PHE A 67 3.70 14.53 12.58
C PHE A 67 3.80 15.76 13.49
N LYS A 68 4.25 15.56 14.71
CA LYS A 68 4.41 16.65 15.69
C LYS A 68 5.58 17.58 15.38
N GLU A 69 6.62 17.05 14.76
CA GLU A 69 7.71 17.83 14.20
C GLU A 69 7.22 18.74 13.05
N ILE A 70 6.35 18.22 12.16
CA ILE A 70 5.73 19.00 11.07
C ILE A 70 4.80 20.12 11.59
N ILE A 71 4.14 19.90 12.73
CA ILE A 71 3.23 20.89 13.36
C ILE A 71 3.98 21.86 14.30
N GLU A 72 5.32 21.86 14.25
CA GLU A 72 6.17 22.72 15.09
C GLU A 72 5.95 22.53 16.60
N ARG A 73 5.47 21.36 17.01
CA ARG A 73 5.27 20.98 18.42
C ARG A 73 6.05 19.70 18.74
N PRO A 74 7.39 19.74 18.74
CA PRO A 74 8.21 18.54 18.93
C PRO A 74 7.94 17.90 20.29
N GLU A 75 7.52 16.63 20.28
CA GLU A 75 7.41 15.81 21.49
C GLU A 75 8.68 14.99 21.69
N THR A 76 9.06 14.79 22.95
CA THR A 76 10.17 13.86 23.26
C THR A 76 9.71 12.41 23.10
N VAL A 77 10.65 11.51 22.79
CA VAL A 77 10.38 10.06 22.65
C VAL A 77 9.72 9.46 23.91
N ASN A 78 10.09 9.97 25.09
CA ASN A 78 9.56 9.47 26.36
C ASN A 78 8.09 9.86 26.55
N GLU A 79 7.71 11.08 26.17
CA GLU A 79 6.31 11.52 26.22
C GLU A 79 5.44 10.83 25.17
N ALA A 80 5.98 10.64 23.95
CA ALA A 80 5.31 9.87 22.90
C ALA A 80 5.12 8.40 23.33
N ARG A 81 6.12 7.79 23.97
CA ARG A 81 6.04 6.41 24.50
C ARG A 81 4.97 6.28 25.58
N ARG A 82 4.83 7.28 26.46
CA ARG A 82 3.81 7.27 27.52
C ARG A 82 2.38 7.26 26.97
N HIS A 83 2.16 7.85 25.80
CA HIS A 83 0.85 7.83 25.11
C HIS A 83 0.60 6.58 24.28
N VAL A 84 1.62 6.05 23.60
CA VAL A 84 1.46 4.95 22.65
C VAL A 84 1.51 3.57 23.32
N ASN A 85 2.38 3.38 24.31
CA ASN A 85 2.63 2.08 24.95
C ASN A 85 1.39 1.48 25.67
N PRO A 86 0.52 2.28 26.34
CA PRO A 86 -0.73 1.76 26.91
C PRO A 86 -1.74 1.29 25.86
N ARG A 87 -1.65 1.81 24.63
CA ARG A 87 -2.55 1.50 23.50
C ARG A 87 -2.00 0.43 22.57
N MET A 88 -0.89 -0.22 22.92
CA MET A 88 -0.23 -1.25 22.10
C MET A 88 -1.18 -2.37 21.64
N TRP A 89 -2.14 -2.76 22.48
CA TRP A 89 -3.16 -3.75 22.14
C TRP A 89 -4.22 -3.23 21.15
N SER A 90 -4.50 -1.93 21.16
CA SER A 90 -5.36 -1.30 20.15
C SER A 90 -4.65 -1.26 18.79
N PHE A 91 -3.34 -0.95 18.78
CA PHE A 91 -2.50 -1.07 17.58
C PHE A 91 -2.45 -2.50 17.05
N PHE A 92 -2.33 -3.50 17.91
CA PHE A 92 -2.35 -4.90 17.49
C PHE A 92 -3.68 -5.31 16.87
N ARG A 93 -4.81 -4.94 17.51
CA ARG A 93 -6.15 -5.19 16.94
C ARG A 93 -6.35 -4.46 15.63
N ALA A 94 -5.89 -3.22 15.51
CA ALA A 94 -5.93 -2.46 14.26
C ALA A 94 -5.07 -3.11 13.18
N GLY A 95 -3.85 -3.55 13.52
CA GLY A 95 -2.95 -4.27 12.60
C GLY A 95 -3.58 -5.56 12.07
N ILE A 96 -4.16 -6.39 12.95
CA ILE A 96 -4.89 -7.61 12.54
C ILE A 96 -6.08 -7.27 11.66
N LEU A 97 -6.84 -6.23 12.00
CA LEU A 97 -8.03 -5.85 11.24
C LEU A 97 -7.64 -5.32 9.85
N VAL A 98 -6.61 -4.49 9.77
CA VAL A 98 -6.06 -3.99 8.49
C VAL A 98 -5.46 -5.13 7.68
N SER A 99 -4.72 -6.05 8.29
CA SER A 99 -4.17 -7.22 7.59
C SER A 99 -5.27 -8.12 7.07
N LEU A 100 -6.34 -8.34 7.85
CA LEU A 100 -7.51 -9.11 7.43
C LEU A 100 -8.25 -8.43 6.28
N ILE A 101 -8.50 -7.12 6.37
CA ILE A 101 -9.13 -6.37 5.27
C ILE A 101 -8.27 -6.43 4.01
N THR A 102 -6.96 -6.22 4.15
CA THR A 102 -6.03 -6.24 3.02
C THR A 102 -5.97 -7.65 2.40
N PHE A 103 -6.01 -8.69 3.23
CA PHE A 103 -6.09 -10.08 2.76
C PHE A 103 -7.40 -10.34 2.00
N LEU A 104 -8.56 -9.94 2.54
CA LEU A 104 -9.84 -10.10 1.85
C LEU A 104 -9.88 -9.35 0.52
N VAL A 105 -9.36 -8.11 0.48
CA VAL A 105 -9.29 -7.35 -0.77
C VAL A 105 -8.31 -7.99 -1.75
N SER A 106 -7.18 -8.52 -1.29
CA SER A 106 -6.27 -9.26 -2.18
C SER A 106 -6.93 -10.47 -2.84
N LEU A 107 -7.77 -11.20 -2.10
CA LEU A 107 -8.55 -12.31 -2.64
C LEU A 107 -9.59 -11.83 -3.66
N ILE A 108 -10.29 -10.72 -3.38
CA ILE A 108 -11.27 -10.14 -4.31
C ILE A 108 -10.59 -9.64 -5.58
N THR A 109 -9.46 -8.92 -5.47
CA THR A 109 -8.70 -8.40 -6.61
C THR A 109 -8.16 -9.55 -7.46
N LEU A 110 -7.64 -10.61 -6.84
CA LEU A 110 -7.17 -11.80 -7.55
C LEU A 110 -8.33 -12.54 -8.24
N GLY A 111 -9.45 -12.73 -7.53
CA GLY A 111 -10.65 -13.34 -8.11
C GLY A 111 -11.19 -12.55 -9.29
N ALA A 112 -11.26 -11.22 -9.17
CA ALA A 112 -11.67 -10.33 -10.26
C ALA A 112 -10.70 -10.40 -11.46
N ALA A 113 -9.39 -10.44 -11.23
CA ALA A 113 -8.40 -10.56 -12.30
C ALA A 113 -8.54 -11.89 -13.07
N ILE A 114 -8.75 -13.01 -12.36
CA ILE A 114 -9.01 -14.31 -12.98
C ILE A 114 -10.33 -14.30 -13.77
N LEU A 115 -11.38 -13.69 -13.21
CA LEU A 115 -12.68 -13.57 -13.87
C LEU A 115 -12.56 -12.76 -15.17
N VAL A 116 -11.81 -11.66 -15.17
CA VAL A 116 -11.56 -10.85 -16.39
C VAL A 116 -10.86 -11.69 -17.46
N VAL A 117 -9.82 -12.46 -17.10
CA VAL A 117 -9.15 -13.37 -18.05
C VAL A 117 -10.12 -14.43 -18.57
N PHE A 118 -10.97 -14.99 -17.71
CA PHE A 118 -11.97 -15.96 -18.12
C PHE A 118 -12.97 -15.38 -19.12
N ILE A 119 -13.48 -14.16 -18.87
CA ILE A 119 -14.38 -13.47 -19.81
C ILE A 119 -13.68 -13.20 -21.14
N ILE A 120 -12.43 -12.71 -21.12
CA ILE A 120 -11.67 -12.43 -22.35
C ILE A 120 -11.50 -13.73 -23.16
N SER A 121 -11.07 -14.81 -22.53
CA SER A 121 -10.92 -16.12 -23.16
C SER A 121 -12.25 -16.64 -23.72
N PHE A 122 -13.36 -16.44 -23.00
CA PHE A 122 -14.69 -16.84 -23.43
C PHE A 122 -15.17 -16.03 -24.67
N VAL A 123 -14.95 -14.71 -24.66
CA VAL A 123 -15.29 -13.83 -25.79
C VAL A 123 -14.46 -14.18 -27.03
N ILE A 124 -13.16 -14.44 -26.86
CA ILE A 124 -12.29 -14.90 -27.95
C ILE A 124 -12.80 -16.23 -28.52
N GLY A 125 -13.18 -17.18 -27.65
CA GLY A 125 -13.74 -18.46 -28.08
C GLY A 125 -15.02 -18.32 -28.91
N ILE A 126 -15.95 -17.47 -28.49
CA ILE A 126 -17.17 -17.17 -29.26
C ILE A 126 -16.83 -16.54 -30.61
N LEU A 127 -15.92 -15.55 -30.62
CA LEU A 127 -15.53 -14.85 -31.85
C LEU A 127 -14.95 -15.82 -32.88
N ILE A 128 -14.04 -16.71 -32.45
CA ILE A 128 -13.47 -17.75 -33.30
C ILE A 128 -14.56 -18.70 -33.83
N GLY A 129 -15.49 -19.12 -32.97
CA GLY A 129 -16.60 -19.99 -33.35
C GLY A 129 -17.53 -19.37 -34.41
N VAL A 130 -17.92 -18.11 -34.22
CA VAL A 130 -18.77 -17.37 -35.18
C VAL A 130 -18.05 -17.15 -36.51
N LEU A 131 -16.78 -16.75 -36.48
CA LEU A 131 -15.96 -16.59 -37.69
C LEU A 131 -15.87 -17.92 -38.46
N GLY A 132 -15.70 -19.01 -37.74
CA GLY A 132 -15.69 -20.34 -38.30
C GLY A 132 -16.97 -20.72 -39.06
N LEU A 133 -18.13 -20.40 -38.50
CA LEU A 133 -19.43 -20.67 -39.12
C LEU A 133 -19.65 -19.87 -40.40
N ILE A 134 -19.18 -18.61 -40.45
CA ILE A 134 -19.34 -17.72 -41.60
C ILE A 134 -18.45 -18.13 -42.78
N PHE A 135 -17.20 -18.50 -42.51
CA PHE A 135 -16.21 -18.80 -43.55
C PHE A 135 -16.17 -20.27 -43.98
N GLY A 136 -17.09 -21.13 -43.49
CA GLY A 136 -17.13 -22.56 -43.81
C GLY A 136 -15.92 -23.38 -43.34
N ASN A 137 -15.00 -22.72 -42.62
CA ASN A 137 -13.67 -23.21 -42.26
C ASN A 137 -13.48 -23.31 -40.73
N SER A 138 -14.57 -23.37 -39.95
CA SER A 138 -14.58 -23.39 -38.47
C SER A 138 -13.59 -24.34 -37.84
N ILE A 139 -13.40 -25.49 -38.46
CA ILE A 139 -12.53 -26.55 -37.95
C ILE A 139 -11.06 -26.15 -38.14
N THR A 140 -10.70 -25.43 -39.21
CA THR A 140 -9.29 -25.15 -39.55
C THR A 140 -8.63 -24.10 -38.66
N LEU A 141 -9.31 -23.03 -38.20
CA LEU A 141 -8.68 -22.02 -37.33
C LEU A 141 -8.49 -22.54 -35.89
N LEU A 142 -9.44 -23.32 -35.40
CA LEU A 142 -9.35 -23.98 -34.09
C LEU A 142 -8.37 -25.17 -34.13
N ASP A 143 -8.35 -25.94 -35.22
CA ASP A 143 -7.31 -26.96 -35.44
C ASP A 143 -5.94 -26.32 -35.61
N ASN A 144 -5.77 -25.19 -36.31
CA ASN A 144 -4.46 -24.51 -36.40
C ASN A 144 -3.97 -23.95 -35.04
N LEU A 145 -4.88 -23.67 -34.09
CA LEU A 145 -4.54 -23.29 -32.72
C LEU A 145 -4.29 -24.51 -31.82
N ASN A 146 -5.04 -25.61 -31.98
CA ASN A 146 -4.87 -26.86 -31.23
C ASN A 146 -3.73 -27.75 -31.79
N THR A 147 -3.32 -27.53 -33.03
CA THR A 147 -2.16 -28.16 -33.67
C THR A 147 -0.87 -27.40 -33.41
N LEU A 148 -0.91 -26.24 -32.73
CA LEU A 148 0.27 -25.74 -32.03
C LEU A 148 0.65 -26.85 -31.04
N PRO A 149 1.82 -27.51 -31.17
CA PRO A 149 2.28 -28.47 -30.18
C PRO A 149 2.04 -27.92 -28.76
N GLU A 150 1.50 -28.72 -27.84
CA GLU A 150 1.21 -28.30 -26.45
C GLU A 150 2.47 -27.76 -25.72
N ASN A 151 3.66 -28.03 -26.28
CA ASN A 151 4.98 -27.56 -25.85
C ASN A 151 5.63 -26.52 -26.79
N SER A 152 4.86 -25.92 -27.70
CA SER A 152 5.36 -24.88 -28.61
C SER A 152 5.76 -23.64 -27.83
N ILE A 153 6.90 -23.08 -28.23
CA ILE A 153 7.40 -21.79 -27.73
C ILE A 153 6.31 -20.71 -27.79
N ALA A 154 5.45 -20.74 -28.82
CA ALA A 154 4.33 -19.80 -28.99
C ALA A 154 3.29 -19.87 -27.85
N MET A 155 2.87 -21.07 -27.43
CA MET A 155 1.90 -21.25 -26.34
C MET A 155 2.49 -20.86 -24.99
N THR A 156 3.78 -21.15 -24.77
CA THR A 156 4.51 -20.67 -23.58
C THR A 156 4.59 -19.15 -23.54
N ILE A 157 4.83 -18.47 -24.66
CA ILE A 157 4.89 -17.00 -24.74
C ILE A 157 3.51 -16.39 -24.45
N ILE A 158 2.42 -16.95 -24.99
CA ILE A 158 1.06 -16.47 -24.74
C ILE A 158 0.70 -16.65 -23.26
N GLY A 159 0.99 -17.83 -22.68
CA GLY A 159 0.79 -18.09 -21.25
C GLY A 159 1.56 -17.12 -20.36
N LEU A 160 2.83 -16.85 -20.70
CA LEU A 160 3.67 -15.88 -20.00
C LEU A 160 3.07 -14.47 -20.05
N LEU A 161 2.61 -14.02 -21.23
CA LEU A 161 1.98 -12.71 -21.39
C LEU A 161 0.72 -12.56 -20.53
N VAL A 162 -0.13 -13.58 -20.48
CA VAL A 162 -1.34 -13.57 -19.63
C VAL A 162 -0.97 -13.49 -18.15
N VAL A 163 0.03 -14.26 -17.71
CA VAL A 163 0.53 -14.22 -16.33
C VAL A 163 1.11 -12.84 -15.98
N ILE A 164 1.88 -12.23 -16.89
CA ILE A 164 2.43 -10.87 -16.69
C ILE A 164 1.29 -9.85 -16.55
N ILE A 165 0.28 -9.89 -17.42
CA ILE A 165 -0.89 -8.99 -17.35
C ILE A 165 -1.63 -9.18 -16.01
N LEU A 166 -1.81 -10.43 -15.58
CA LEU A 166 -2.42 -10.73 -14.27
C LEU A 166 -1.62 -10.17 -13.11
N MET A 167 -0.28 -10.31 -13.13
CA MET A 167 0.58 -9.70 -12.13
C MET A 167 0.42 -8.18 -12.12
N ILE A 168 0.44 -7.52 -13.28
CA ILE A 168 0.28 -6.08 -13.38
C ILE A 168 -1.05 -5.64 -12.75
N VAL A 169 -2.16 -6.23 -13.17
CA VAL A 169 -3.50 -5.88 -12.64
C VAL A 169 -3.57 -6.10 -11.12
N PHE A 170 -2.99 -7.20 -10.64
CA PHE A 170 -2.93 -7.51 -9.21
C PHE A 170 -2.09 -6.48 -8.44
N PHE A 171 -0.89 -6.16 -8.89
CA PHE A 171 -0.01 -5.18 -8.26
C PHE A 171 -0.61 -3.77 -8.25
N PHE A 172 -1.19 -3.33 -9.36
CA PHE A 172 -1.85 -2.02 -9.45
C PHE A 172 -3.10 -1.96 -8.57
N GLY A 173 -3.93 -2.99 -8.58
CA GLY A 173 -5.12 -3.08 -7.73
C GLY A 173 -4.79 -3.07 -6.24
N LEU A 174 -3.76 -3.82 -5.83
CA LEU A 174 -3.26 -3.80 -4.45
C LEU A 174 -2.66 -2.44 -4.07
N SER A 175 -1.80 -1.87 -4.92
CA SER A 175 -1.19 -0.56 -4.68
C SER A 175 -2.24 0.53 -4.48
N TRP A 176 -3.30 0.51 -5.29
CA TRP A 176 -4.45 1.40 -5.16
C TRP A 176 -5.13 1.27 -3.79
N PHE A 177 -5.35 0.04 -3.33
CA PHE A 177 -6.04 -0.23 -2.07
C PHE A 177 -5.18 0.11 -0.85
N ILE A 178 -3.91 -0.31 -0.85
CA ILE A 178 -2.95 -0.04 0.23
C ILE A 178 -2.78 1.46 0.45
N SER A 179 -2.76 2.25 -0.63
CA SER A 179 -2.65 3.72 -0.56
C SER A 179 -3.74 4.38 0.29
N ARG A 180 -4.93 3.75 0.44
CA ARG A 180 -6.02 4.27 1.28
C ARG A 180 -5.92 3.87 2.75
N LEU A 181 -5.30 2.72 3.01
CA LEU A 181 -5.14 2.20 4.36
C LEU A 181 -3.86 2.71 5.03
N LEU A 182 -2.85 3.16 4.28
CA LEU A 182 -1.53 3.55 4.78
C LEU A 182 -1.56 4.59 5.92
N ILE A 183 -2.58 5.45 5.96
CA ILE A 183 -2.70 6.53 6.95
C ILE A 183 -3.37 6.09 8.27
N TYR A 184 -3.86 4.85 8.41
CA TYR A 184 -4.64 4.42 9.59
C TYR A 184 -3.92 4.59 10.95
N GLU A 185 -2.58 4.56 10.94
CA GLU A 185 -1.75 4.69 12.14
C GLU A 185 -1.76 6.13 12.70
N ILE A 186 -1.95 7.13 11.84
CA ILE A 186 -1.93 8.55 12.19
C ILE A 186 -3.15 8.92 13.06
N PRO A 187 -4.41 8.66 12.65
CA PRO A 187 -5.57 8.87 13.50
C PRO A 187 -5.49 8.07 14.81
N LEU A 188 -5.00 6.82 14.75
CA LEU A 188 -4.93 5.96 15.93
C LEU A 188 -3.88 6.43 16.96
N ALA A 189 -2.78 7.03 16.50
CA ALA A 189 -1.71 7.56 17.35
C ALA A 189 -1.99 8.97 17.89
N ILE A 190 -2.83 9.76 17.20
CA ILE A 190 -3.08 11.18 17.54
C ILE A 190 -4.41 11.36 18.25
N GLU A 191 -5.46 10.63 17.88
CA GLU A 191 -6.80 10.85 18.43
C GLU A 191 -6.93 10.15 19.78
N GLU A 192 -6.93 10.94 20.84
CA GLU A 192 -7.13 10.48 22.21
C GLU A 192 -8.50 9.79 22.39
N ASN A 193 -9.48 10.10 21.54
CA ASN A 193 -10.88 9.65 21.62
C ASN A 193 -11.32 8.63 20.54
N SER A 194 -10.41 8.01 19.77
CA SER A 194 -10.86 7.04 18.76
C SER A 194 -11.27 5.71 19.41
N ILE A 195 -12.59 5.53 19.63
CA ILE A 195 -13.26 4.39 20.27
C ILE A 195 -13.12 3.05 19.49
N GLY A 196 -12.24 2.94 18.49
CA GLY A 196 -11.87 1.63 17.95
C GLY A 196 -11.12 1.65 16.63
N ALA A 197 -10.41 0.56 16.35
CA ALA A 197 -9.67 0.31 15.11
C ALA A 197 -10.49 0.58 13.84
N ARG A 198 -11.80 0.29 13.86
CA ARG A 198 -12.71 0.51 12.72
C ARG A 198 -12.94 2.00 12.41
N ALA A 199 -13.01 2.85 13.43
CA ALA A 199 -13.22 4.28 13.26
C ALA A 199 -11.98 4.97 12.65
N ALA A 200 -10.79 4.55 13.07
CA ALA A 200 -9.52 5.03 12.49
C ALA A 200 -9.40 4.70 11.00
N ILE A 201 -9.80 3.49 10.59
CA ILE A 201 -9.80 3.04 9.19
C ILE A 201 -10.83 3.83 8.35
N GLY A 202 -12.04 4.03 8.88
CA GLY A 202 -13.05 4.84 8.20
C GLY A 202 -12.59 6.29 8.00
N ARG A 203 -11.82 6.83 8.96
CA ARG A 203 -11.25 8.17 8.88
C ARG A 203 -10.09 8.26 7.89
N SER A 204 -9.16 7.30 7.88
CA SER A 204 -8.09 7.26 6.87
C SER A 204 -8.66 7.14 5.45
N TRP A 205 -9.77 6.41 5.29
CA TRP A 205 -10.48 6.31 4.01
C TRP A 205 -11.02 7.67 3.54
N LYS A 206 -11.68 8.44 4.42
CA LYS A 206 -12.19 9.79 4.07
C LYS A 206 -11.06 10.75 3.72
N LEU A 207 -9.94 10.69 4.43
CA LEU A 207 -8.79 11.59 4.20
C LEU A 207 -8.07 11.31 2.87
N THR A 208 -8.18 10.10 2.33
CA THR A 208 -7.47 9.69 1.10
C THR A 208 -8.30 9.83 -0.17
N GLN A 209 -9.61 10.11 -0.10
CA GLN A 209 -10.54 10.13 -1.25
C GLN A 209 -10.21 11.13 -2.37
N GLY A 210 -9.35 12.13 -2.14
CA GLY A 210 -9.00 13.16 -3.14
C GLY A 210 -7.54 13.18 -3.61
N PHE A 211 -6.65 12.38 -3.02
CA PHE A 211 -5.19 12.53 -3.21
C PHE A 211 -4.45 11.22 -3.55
N ILE A 212 -5.17 10.21 -4.04
CA ILE A 212 -4.66 8.83 -4.26
C ILE A 212 -3.40 8.83 -5.13
N LEU A 213 -3.43 9.47 -6.29
CA LEU A 213 -2.29 9.52 -7.22
C LEU A 213 -1.08 10.24 -6.60
N ARG A 214 -1.31 11.25 -5.75
CA ARG A 214 -0.22 11.96 -5.07
C ARG A 214 0.41 11.09 -4.00
N ILE A 215 -0.40 10.40 -3.20
CA ILE A 215 0.08 9.45 -2.18
C ILE A 215 0.87 8.32 -2.84
N GLN A 216 0.35 7.74 -3.92
CA GLN A 216 1.04 6.68 -4.66
C GLN A 216 2.36 7.19 -5.25
N GLY A 217 2.37 8.39 -5.84
CA GLY A 217 3.60 9.02 -6.32
C GLY A 217 4.64 9.24 -5.22
N ILE A 218 4.22 9.68 -4.02
CA ILE A 218 5.11 9.84 -2.86
C ILE A 218 5.68 8.47 -2.43
N VAL A 219 4.85 7.42 -2.38
CA VAL A 219 5.29 6.06 -2.02
C VAL A 219 6.28 5.51 -3.06
N VAL A 220 6.02 5.70 -4.34
CA VAL A 220 6.90 5.24 -5.44
C VAL A 220 8.24 5.97 -5.38
N VAL A 221 8.22 7.30 -5.26
CA VAL A 221 9.45 8.10 -5.15
C VAL A 221 10.23 7.71 -3.88
N GLY A 222 9.54 7.52 -2.76
CA GLY A 222 10.15 7.05 -1.51
C GLY A 222 10.81 5.68 -1.67
N PHE A 223 10.15 4.74 -2.34
CA PHE A 223 10.70 3.41 -2.62
C PHE A 223 11.91 3.45 -3.55
N LEU A 224 11.94 4.37 -4.52
CA LEU A 224 13.06 4.52 -5.45
C LEU A 224 14.32 5.12 -4.79
N ILE A 225 14.13 5.91 -3.72
CA ILE A 225 15.22 6.57 -2.98
C ILE A 225 15.78 5.67 -1.86
N SER A 226 14.95 4.76 -1.33
CA SER A 226 15.33 3.81 -0.27
C SER A 226 16.24 2.70 -0.78
#